data_AF-A0A3S5EX80-F1
#
_entry.id   AF-A0A3S5EX80-F1
#
_cell.length_a   1.000
_cell.length_b   1.000
_cell.length_c   1.000
_cell.angle_alpha   90.00
_cell.angle_beta   90.00
_cell.angle_gamma   90.00
#
_symmetry.space_group_name_H-M   'P 1'
#
loop_
_entity.id
_entity.type
_entity.pdbx_description
1 polymer ?
#
loop_
_entity_poly.entity_id
_entity_poly.type
_entity_poly.pdbx_seq_one_letter_code
_entity_poly.pdbx_strand_id
1 'polypeptide(L)'
;MITASPARATLSSILYELALELSINDAPRRKDRLSRLITKKLKGTQGLVIIDESDHLPYDALEEIRIIQEEAEVGFALIGNDKVYTRIQGGVNQAHEYARLWSRIGNNCGVKASTKGDIKAIAQAWGLDIADKDLMTVLYDIGGKAGGLRALTQYLRLAGMTAKGQGTVITLDLILTAQAQMKGAN
;
A
#
# COMPACT_ATOMS: atom_id res chain seq x y z
N MET A 1 9.31 3.30 7.30
CA MET A 1 8.38 3.30 6.16
C MET A 1 7.77 4.68 6.05
N ILE A 2 7.61 5.23 4.84
CA ILE A 2 6.91 6.50 4.63
C ILE A 2 5.71 6.32 3.70
N THR A 3 4.72 7.19 3.82
CA THR A 3 3.54 7.21 2.94
C THR A 3 3.47 8.55 2.22
N ALA A 4 3.61 8.53 0.90
CA ALA A 4 3.45 9.69 0.06
C ALA A 4 1.98 10.13 0.02
N SER A 5 1.76 11.42 -0.22
CA SER A 5 0.41 11.97 -0.39
C SER A 5 0.49 13.20 -1.27
N PRO A 6 -0.62 13.68 -1.86
CA PRO A 6 -0.60 14.89 -2.66
C PRO A 6 0.00 16.10 -1.92
N ALA A 7 -0.20 16.19 -0.61
CA ALA A 7 0.36 17.24 0.23
C ALA A 7 1.85 17.06 0.56
N ARG A 8 2.38 15.83 0.44
CA ARG A 8 3.76 15.45 0.77
C ARG A 8 4.50 14.82 -0.42
N ALA A 9 4.10 15.15 -1.64
CA ALA A 9 4.66 14.54 -2.85
C ALA A 9 5.97 15.20 -3.31
N THR A 10 6.26 16.43 -2.87
CA THR A 10 7.45 17.14 -3.37
C THR A 10 8.74 16.46 -2.93
N LEU A 11 9.80 16.58 -3.73
CA LEU A 11 11.12 16.03 -3.40
C LEU A 11 11.56 16.43 -1.97
N SER A 12 11.46 17.70 -1.63
CA SER A 12 11.84 18.18 -0.29
C SER A 12 10.98 17.57 0.82
N SER A 13 9.67 17.40 0.58
CA SER A 13 8.76 16.77 1.54
C SER A 13 9.13 15.31 1.78
N ILE A 14 9.36 14.55 0.70
CA ILE A 14 9.71 13.13 0.80
C ILE A 14 11.04 12.91 1.49
N LEU A 15 12.07 13.68 1.13
CA LEU A 15 13.35 13.62 1.82
C LEU A 15 13.20 13.96 3.31
N TYR A 16 12.32 14.91 3.64
CA TYR A 16 12.09 15.28 5.04
C TYR A 16 11.38 14.15 5.81
N GLU A 17 10.35 13.54 5.24
CA GLU A 17 9.68 12.36 5.81
C GLU A 17 10.68 11.20 6.03
N LEU A 18 11.57 10.94 5.06
CA LEU A 18 12.63 9.93 5.21
C LEU A 18 13.59 10.28 6.35
N ALA A 19 13.98 11.55 6.48
CA ALA A 19 14.87 11.99 7.55
C ALA A 19 14.23 11.79 8.93
N LEU A 20 12.95 12.15 9.09
CA LEU A 20 12.22 11.94 10.33
C LEU A 20 12.12 10.44 10.69
N GLU A 21 11.80 9.60 9.71
CA GLU A 21 11.72 8.14 9.91
C GLU A 21 13.08 7.54 10.31
N LEU A 22 14.18 8.10 9.81
CA LEU A 22 15.55 7.73 10.20
C LEU A 22 16.00 8.36 11.54
N SER A 23 15.07 8.96 12.29
CA SER A 23 15.32 9.64 13.57
C SER A 23 16.29 10.82 13.47
N ILE A 24 16.28 11.53 12.34
CA ILE A 24 17.06 12.73 12.09
C ILE A 24 16.18 13.95 12.41
N ASN A 25 16.13 14.31 13.70
CA ASN A 25 15.23 15.36 14.19
C ASN A 25 15.63 16.78 13.77
N ASP A 26 16.92 17.02 13.51
CA ASP A 26 17.47 18.34 13.15
C ASP A 26 17.87 18.40 11.68
N ALA A 27 16.95 17.94 10.83
CA ALA A 27 17.19 17.76 9.41
C ALA A 27 17.34 19.11 8.68
N PRO A 28 18.38 19.29 7.84
CA PRO A 28 18.59 20.53 7.12
C PRO A 28 17.47 20.78 6.11
N ARG A 29 16.98 22.02 6.00
CA ARG A 29 15.96 22.42 5.01
C ARG A 29 16.42 22.36 3.55
N ARG A 30 17.73 22.30 3.30
CA ARG A 30 18.30 22.32 1.95
C ARG A 30 18.37 20.90 1.39
N LYS A 31 17.72 20.67 0.24
CA LYS A 31 17.53 19.35 -0.37
C LYS A 31 18.81 18.55 -0.62
N ASP A 32 19.87 19.21 -1.07
CA ASP A 32 21.20 18.60 -1.32
C ASP A 32 21.83 18.05 -0.04
N ARG A 33 21.75 18.81 1.06
CA ARG A 33 22.27 18.37 2.36
C ARG A 33 21.41 17.26 2.95
N LEU A 34 20.10 17.35 2.75
CA LEU A 34 19.14 16.38 3.26
C LEU A 34 19.32 15.01 2.58
N SER A 35 19.38 15.00 1.24
CA SER A 35 19.66 13.79 0.45
C SER A 35 20.96 13.12 0.90
N ARG A 36 22.09 13.86 0.92
CA ARG A 36 23.38 13.31 1.37
C ARG A 36 23.35 12.75 2.79
N LEU A 37 22.62 13.41 3.68
CA LEU A 37 22.49 12.98 5.07
C LEU A 37 21.71 11.67 5.17
N ILE A 38 20.62 11.54 4.42
CA ILE A 38 19.81 10.32 4.31
C ILE A 38 20.67 9.19 3.73
N THR A 39 21.35 9.42 2.61
CA THR A 39 22.24 8.43 1.99
C THR A 39 23.30 7.93 2.97
N LYS A 40 23.97 8.84 3.68
CA LYS A 40 24.97 8.46 4.69
C LYS A 40 24.38 7.62 5.82
N LYS A 41 23.13 7.91 6.22
CA LYS A 41 22.44 7.18 7.29
C LYS A 41 21.98 5.80 6.83
N LEU A 42 21.60 5.65 5.56
CA LEU A 42 21.19 4.39 4.95
C LEU A 42 22.37 3.49 4.59
N LYS A 43 23.52 4.07 4.24
CA LYS A 43 24.68 3.30 3.79
C LYS A 43 25.16 2.31 4.86
N GLY A 44 25.39 1.07 4.43
CA GLY A 44 25.85 -0.01 5.30
C GLY A 44 24.78 -0.59 6.24
N THR A 45 23.52 -0.11 6.15
CA THR A 45 22.42 -0.69 6.93
C THR A 45 21.91 -2.01 6.35
N GLN A 46 22.13 -2.25 5.05
CA GLN A 46 21.47 -3.33 4.29
C GLN A 46 19.94 -3.32 4.48
N GLY A 47 19.36 -2.15 4.75
CA GLY A 47 17.96 -1.98 5.07
C GLY A 47 17.04 -1.97 3.85
N LEU A 48 15.74 -1.91 4.13
CA LEU A 48 14.68 -1.75 3.13
C LEU A 48 13.91 -0.46 3.41
N VAL A 49 13.92 0.47 2.44
CA VAL A 49 13.10 1.67 2.45
C VAL A 49 11.80 1.38 1.72
N ILE A 50 10.67 1.51 2.41
CA ILE A 50 9.33 1.32 1.83
C ILE A 50 8.67 2.70 1.68
N ILE A 51 8.23 3.00 0.47
CA ILE A 51 7.44 4.19 0.15
C ILE A 51 6.07 3.75 -0.36
N ASP A 52 5.06 3.98 0.47
CA ASP A 52 3.67 3.69 0.18
C ASP A 52 2.98 4.88 -0.54
N GLU A 53 1.92 4.61 -1.30
CA GLU A 53 1.23 5.55 -2.18
C GLU A 53 2.19 6.32 -3.13
N SER A 54 3.23 5.63 -3.62
CA SER A 54 4.32 6.20 -4.42
C SER A 54 3.86 6.76 -5.76
N ASP A 55 2.64 6.46 -6.18
CA ASP A 55 2.02 7.02 -7.38
C ASP A 55 1.79 8.54 -7.28
N HIS A 56 1.83 9.11 -6.06
CA HIS A 56 1.85 10.56 -5.89
C HIS A 56 3.20 11.21 -6.18
N LEU A 57 4.29 10.45 -6.31
CA LEU A 57 5.63 11.02 -6.46
C LEU A 57 5.85 11.62 -7.85
N PRO A 58 6.38 12.85 -7.95
CA PRO A 58 6.83 13.41 -9.21
C PRO A 58 8.14 12.73 -9.65
N TYR A 59 8.46 12.86 -10.94
CA TYR A 59 9.68 12.33 -11.54
C TYR A 59 10.95 12.69 -10.76
N ASP A 60 11.12 13.98 -10.42
CA ASP A 60 12.31 14.46 -9.68
C ASP A 60 12.50 13.75 -8.33
N ALA A 61 11.41 13.37 -7.66
CA ALA A 61 11.48 12.63 -6.41
C ALA A 61 11.94 11.18 -6.66
N LEU A 62 11.41 10.54 -7.70
CA LEU A 62 11.79 9.18 -8.09
C LEU A 62 13.26 9.10 -8.52
N GLU A 63 13.75 10.08 -9.29
CA GLU A 63 15.17 10.14 -9.68
C GLU A 63 16.10 10.33 -8.47
N GLU A 64 15.75 11.19 -7.52
CA GLU A 64 16.57 11.32 -6.31
C GLU A 64 16.56 10.03 -5.48
N ILE A 65 15.39 9.39 -5.33
CA ILE A 65 15.27 8.09 -4.66
C ILE A 65 16.16 7.03 -5.34
N ARG A 66 16.20 7.00 -6.67
CA ARG A 66 17.08 6.12 -7.44
C ARG A 66 18.56 6.38 -7.12
N ILE A 67 18.98 7.65 -7.09
CA ILE A 67 20.36 8.02 -6.77
C ILE A 67 20.71 7.57 -5.34
N ILE A 68 19.82 7.80 -4.38
CA ILE A 68 20.02 7.37 -2.98
C ILE A 68 20.14 5.85 -2.89
N GLN A 69 19.28 5.12 -3.60
CA GLN A 69 19.27 3.65 -3.64
C GLN A 69 20.62 3.11 -4.16
N GLU A 70 21.10 3.66 -5.28
CA GLU A 70 22.38 3.26 -5.90
C GLU A 70 23.58 3.61 -5.01
N GLU A 71 23.58 4.79 -4.36
CA GLU A 71 24.73 5.24 -3.54
C GLU A 71 24.78 4.59 -2.16
N ALA A 72 23.63 4.31 -1.55
CA ALA A 72 23.53 3.66 -0.24
C ALA A 72 23.57 2.13 -0.32
N GLU A 73 23.34 1.56 -1.50
CA GLU A 73 23.25 0.12 -1.75
C GLU A 73 22.21 -0.57 -0.83
N VAL A 74 21.04 0.05 -0.70
CA VAL A 74 19.92 -0.47 0.12
C VAL A 74 18.73 -0.86 -0.77
N GLY A 75 17.82 -1.67 -0.22
CA GLY A 75 16.58 -2.01 -0.90
C GLY A 75 15.59 -0.86 -0.88
N PHE A 76 14.88 -0.64 -1.98
CA PHE A 76 13.72 0.24 -2.05
C PHE A 76 12.49 -0.53 -2.56
N ALA A 77 11.36 -0.36 -1.89
CA ALA A 77 10.06 -0.86 -2.31
C ALA A 77 9.11 0.32 -2.51
N LEU A 78 8.67 0.50 -3.76
CA LEU A 78 7.68 1.50 -4.14
C LEU A 78 6.33 0.79 -4.27
N ILE A 79 5.35 1.21 -3.47
CA ILE A 79 4.00 0.64 -3.44
C ILE A 79 3.04 1.76 -3.82
N GLY A 80 2.17 1.52 -4.79
CA GLY A 80 1.21 2.51 -5.24
C GLY A 80 0.25 1.96 -6.28
N ASN A 81 -0.67 2.81 -6.74
CA ASN A 81 -1.68 2.40 -7.70
C ASN A 81 -1.14 2.32 -9.14
N ASP A 82 -1.60 1.30 -9.88
CA ASP A 82 -1.26 1.06 -11.28
C ASP A 82 -1.71 2.22 -12.21
N LYS A 83 -2.65 3.07 -11.77
CA LYS A 83 -3.20 4.18 -12.59
C LYS A 83 -2.20 5.28 -12.92
N VAL A 84 -1.07 5.38 -12.22
CA VAL A 84 0.01 6.30 -12.62
C VAL A 84 0.86 5.72 -13.74
N TYR A 85 0.94 4.39 -13.87
CA TYR A 85 1.63 3.73 -14.99
C TYR A 85 1.00 4.07 -16.35
N THR A 86 -0.33 4.26 -16.41
CA THR A 86 -1.06 4.55 -17.66
C THR A 86 -1.07 6.04 -18.04
N ARG A 87 -1.05 6.95 -17.05
CA ARG A 87 -1.06 8.41 -17.33
C ARG A 87 0.27 8.91 -17.88
N ILE A 88 1.37 8.21 -17.57
CA ILE A 88 2.73 8.49 -18.05
C ILE A 88 2.94 8.02 -19.50
N GLN A 89 2.21 6.99 -19.95
CA GLN A 89 2.30 6.49 -21.34
C GLN A 89 1.60 7.39 -22.38
N GLY A 90 0.71 8.30 -21.93
CA GLY A 90 -0.07 9.16 -22.83
C GLY A 90 0.63 10.45 -23.30
N GLY A 91 1.79 10.80 -22.72
CA GLY A 91 2.59 11.95 -23.12
C GLY A 91 3.85 11.50 -23.86
N VAL A 92 3.96 11.82 -25.15
CA VAL A 92 5.06 11.38 -26.05
C VAL A 92 6.46 11.63 -25.47
N ASN A 93 6.64 12.66 -24.62
CA ASN A 93 7.93 12.97 -23.98
C ASN A 93 8.13 12.33 -22.59
N GLN A 94 7.06 12.19 -21.79
CA GLN A 94 7.17 11.61 -20.44
C GLN A 94 7.39 10.09 -20.46
N ALA A 95 6.87 9.40 -21.48
CA ALA A 95 7.07 7.96 -21.60
C ALA A 95 8.55 7.55 -21.69
N HIS A 96 9.42 8.38 -22.31
CA HIS A 96 10.84 8.07 -22.50
C HIS A 96 11.69 8.31 -21.24
N GLU A 97 11.43 9.37 -20.48
CA GLU A 97 12.19 9.69 -19.25
C GLU A 97 11.93 8.63 -18.18
N TYR A 98 10.66 8.32 -17.95
CA TYR A 98 10.27 7.30 -16.99
C TYR A 98 10.74 5.89 -17.41
N ALA A 99 10.84 5.59 -18.71
CA ALA A 99 11.36 4.30 -19.19
C ALA A 99 12.78 3.98 -18.68
N ARG A 100 13.63 5.00 -18.46
CA ARG A 100 14.96 4.80 -17.87
C ARG A 100 14.90 4.41 -16.39
N LEU A 101 13.95 4.96 -15.66
CA LEU A 101 13.74 4.65 -14.25
C LEU A 101 13.12 3.25 -14.11
N TRP A 102 12.18 2.92 -15.00
CA TRP A 102 11.52 1.62 -15.03
C TRP A 102 12.46 0.46 -15.39
N SER A 103 13.45 0.67 -16.26
CA SER A 103 14.42 -0.39 -16.57
C SER A 103 15.29 -0.79 -15.37
N ARG A 104 15.32 0.03 -14.31
CA ARG A 104 16.03 -0.24 -13.06
C ARG A 104 15.14 -0.86 -11.98
N ILE A 105 13.84 -0.99 -12.22
CA ILE A 105 12.97 -1.75 -11.33
C ILE A 105 13.25 -3.24 -11.54
N GLY A 106 13.95 -3.84 -10.58
CA GLY A 106 14.34 -5.25 -10.64
C GLY A 106 13.18 -6.22 -10.54
N ASN A 107 12.10 -5.87 -9.82
CA ASN A 107 10.91 -6.71 -9.68
C ASN A 107 9.64 -5.86 -9.72
N ASN A 108 8.85 -5.99 -10.79
CA ASN A 108 7.54 -5.39 -10.90
C ASN A 108 6.47 -6.46 -10.58
N CYS A 109 5.87 -6.37 -9.39
CA CYS A 109 4.82 -7.27 -8.94
C CYS A 109 3.46 -6.57 -8.97
N GLY A 110 2.66 -6.83 -10.01
CA GLY A 110 1.30 -6.32 -10.11
C GLY A 110 0.31 -7.21 -9.36
N VAL A 111 -0.25 -6.72 -8.26
CA VAL A 111 -1.33 -7.40 -7.52
C VAL A 111 -2.68 -7.02 -8.11
N LYS A 112 -3.19 -7.87 -9.02
CA LYS A 112 -4.40 -7.56 -9.81
C LYS A 112 -5.71 -7.86 -9.10
N ALA A 113 -5.76 -8.93 -8.32
CA ALA A 113 -6.98 -9.39 -7.66
C ALA A 113 -6.65 -10.25 -6.45
N SER A 114 -7.58 -10.26 -5.50
CA SER A 114 -7.59 -11.17 -4.36
C SER A 114 -7.75 -12.61 -4.86
N THR A 115 -6.92 -13.52 -4.34
CA THR A 115 -7.08 -14.95 -4.57
C THR A 115 -8.08 -15.55 -3.59
N LYS A 116 -8.61 -16.74 -3.91
CA LYS A 116 -9.39 -17.53 -2.93
C LYS A 116 -8.56 -17.87 -1.69
N GLY A 117 -7.24 -18.02 -1.84
CA GLY A 117 -6.31 -18.24 -0.73
C GLY A 117 -6.31 -17.06 0.25
N ASP A 118 -6.26 -15.83 -0.24
CA ASP A 118 -6.27 -14.61 0.58
C ASP A 118 -7.57 -14.48 1.38
N ILE A 119 -8.70 -14.75 0.73
CA ILE A 119 -10.03 -14.70 1.36
C ILE A 119 -10.15 -15.78 2.43
N LYS A 120 -9.66 -16.99 2.16
CA LYS A 120 -9.62 -18.09 3.14
C LYS A 120 -8.72 -17.75 4.33
N ALA A 121 -7.56 -17.14 4.10
CA ALA A 121 -6.65 -16.72 5.15
C ALA A 121 -7.29 -15.66 6.07
N ILE A 122 -8.02 -14.70 5.49
CA ILE A 122 -8.80 -13.71 6.25
C ILE A 122 -9.89 -14.41 7.06
N ALA A 123 -10.68 -15.30 6.46
CA ALA A 123 -11.73 -16.03 7.16
C ALA A 123 -11.18 -16.80 8.37
N GLN A 124 -10.06 -17.50 8.18
CA GLN A 124 -9.37 -18.24 9.23
C GLN A 124 -8.85 -17.32 10.34
N ALA A 125 -8.29 -16.16 10.00
CA ALA A 125 -7.80 -15.17 10.98
C ALA A 125 -8.94 -14.60 11.84
N TRP A 126 -10.16 -14.52 11.29
CA TRP A 126 -11.36 -14.12 12.02
C TRP A 126 -12.03 -15.25 12.80
N GLY A 127 -11.48 -16.47 12.77
CA GLY A 127 -12.04 -17.63 13.46
C GLY A 127 -13.33 -18.16 12.86
N LEU A 128 -13.59 -17.88 11.57
CA LEU A 128 -14.76 -18.38 10.86
C LEU A 128 -14.59 -19.85 10.47
N ASP A 129 -15.70 -20.57 10.36
CA ASP A 129 -15.70 -21.95 9.90
C ASP A 129 -15.43 -22.03 8.40
N ILE A 130 -14.21 -22.43 8.04
CA ILE A 130 -13.78 -22.60 6.65
C ILE A 130 -14.38 -23.84 5.96
N ALA A 131 -15.02 -24.74 6.71
CA ALA A 131 -15.73 -25.90 6.16
C ALA A 131 -17.15 -25.56 5.69
N ASP A 132 -17.73 -24.47 6.19
CA ASP A 132 -19.04 -23.98 5.79
C ASP A 132 -18.99 -23.43 4.35
N LYS A 133 -19.65 -24.14 3.44
CA LYS A 133 -19.69 -23.80 2.01
C LYS A 133 -20.51 -22.55 1.73
N ASP A 134 -21.57 -22.30 2.47
CA ASP A 134 -22.47 -21.17 2.24
C ASP A 134 -21.79 -19.88 2.71
N LEU A 135 -21.17 -19.93 3.89
CA LEU A 135 -20.33 -18.85 4.39
C LEU A 135 -19.20 -18.51 3.42
N MET A 136 -18.40 -19.51 3.04
CA MET A 136 -17.26 -19.29 2.15
C MET A 136 -17.68 -18.78 0.77
N THR A 137 -18.84 -19.20 0.24
CA THR A 137 -19.38 -18.70 -1.03
C THR A 137 -19.64 -17.19 -0.96
N VAL A 138 -20.23 -16.71 0.14
CA VAL A 138 -20.47 -15.27 0.37
C VAL A 138 -19.16 -14.52 0.53
N LEU A 139 -18.19 -15.05 1.30
CA LEU A 139 -16.89 -14.41 1.46
C LEU A 139 -16.13 -14.32 0.14
N TYR A 140 -16.22 -15.34 -0.73
CA TYR A 140 -15.62 -15.30 -2.07
C TYR A 140 -16.29 -14.29 -3.00
N ASP A 141 -17.62 -14.15 -2.98
CA ASP A 141 -18.32 -13.14 -3.77
C ASP A 141 -17.94 -11.71 -3.34
N ILE A 142 -17.77 -11.48 -2.03
CA ILE A 142 -17.37 -10.18 -1.50
C ILE A 142 -15.89 -9.90 -1.81
N GLY A 143 -15.01 -10.83 -1.42
CA GLY A 143 -13.56 -10.66 -1.49
C GLY A 143 -12.99 -10.70 -2.92
N GLY A 144 -13.69 -11.36 -3.85
CA GLY A 144 -13.28 -11.50 -5.25
C GLY A 144 -13.51 -10.25 -6.11
N LYS A 145 -14.28 -9.26 -5.60
CA LYS A 145 -14.48 -7.98 -6.29
C LYS A 145 -13.24 -7.09 -6.20
N ALA A 146 -13.10 -6.12 -7.11
CA ALA A 146 -12.01 -5.14 -7.05
C ALA A 146 -12.09 -4.34 -5.73
N GLY A 147 -11.02 -4.36 -4.93
CA GLY A 147 -11.02 -3.79 -3.57
C GLY A 147 -11.80 -4.62 -2.54
N GLY A 148 -12.19 -5.84 -2.90
CA GLY A 148 -13.08 -6.71 -2.12
C GLY A 148 -12.52 -7.10 -0.75
N LEU A 149 -11.20 -7.27 -0.60
CA LEU A 149 -10.61 -7.58 0.71
C LEU A 149 -10.80 -6.47 1.75
N ARG A 150 -10.75 -5.20 1.31
CA ARG A 150 -11.01 -4.05 2.19
C ARG A 150 -12.47 -4.07 2.65
N ALA A 151 -13.40 -4.25 1.72
CA ALA A 151 -14.83 -4.35 2.03
C ALA A 151 -15.12 -5.54 2.95
N LEU A 152 -14.57 -6.71 2.63
CA LEU A 152 -14.68 -7.93 3.44
C LEU A 152 -14.25 -7.68 4.89
N THR A 153 -13.07 -7.10 5.08
CA THR A 153 -12.54 -6.81 6.41
C THR A 153 -13.43 -5.83 7.18
N GLN A 154 -13.99 -4.82 6.51
CA GLN A 154 -14.93 -3.87 7.13
C GLN A 154 -16.24 -4.55 7.55
N TYR A 155 -16.79 -5.43 6.71
CA TYR A 155 -18.02 -6.17 7.02
C TYR A 155 -17.79 -7.15 8.19
N LEU A 156 -16.67 -7.87 8.19
CA LEU A 156 -16.31 -8.76 9.30
C LEU A 156 -16.12 -7.99 10.61
N ARG A 157 -15.54 -6.79 10.55
CA ARG A 157 -15.40 -5.92 11.72
C ARG A 157 -16.74 -5.49 12.29
N LEU A 158 -17.67 -5.08 11.43
CA LEU A 158 -19.02 -4.70 11.84
C LEU A 158 -19.81 -5.90 12.39
N ALA A 159 -19.75 -7.04 11.71
CA ALA A 159 -20.37 -8.28 12.17
C ALA A 159 -19.80 -8.72 13.54
N GLY A 160 -18.48 -8.63 13.73
CA GLY A 160 -17.82 -8.92 15.00
C GLY A 160 -18.20 -7.97 16.13
N MET A 161 -18.38 -6.68 15.84
CA MET A 161 -18.89 -5.71 16.82
C MET A 161 -20.32 -6.07 17.27
N THR A 162 -21.19 -6.43 16.33
CA THR A 162 -22.58 -6.83 16.62
C THR A 162 -22.63 -8.15 17.39
N ALA A 163 -21.87 -9.16 16.96
CA ALA A 163 -21.78 -10.46 17.64
C ALA A 163 -21.33 -10.31 19.09
N LYS A 164 -20.28 -9.50 19.33
CA LYS A 164 -19.80 -9.20 20.67
C LYS A 164 -20.86 -8.48 21.53
N GLY A 165 -21.64 -7.57 20.95
CA GLY A 165 -22.74 -6.90 21.64
C GLY A 165 -23.89 -7.84 22.03
N GLN A 166 -24.11 -8.90 21.25
CA GLN A 166 -25.14 -9.91 21.48
C GLN A 166 -24.65 -11.11 22.31
N GLY A 167 -23.34 -11.19 22.59
CA GLY A 167 -22.73 -12.36 23.25
C GLY A 167 -22.69 -13.61 22.35
N THR A 168 -22.78 -13.43 21.03
CA THR A 168 -22.80 -14.50 20.03
C THR A 168 -21.50 -14.55 19.24
N VAL A 169 -21.30 -15.62 18.46
CA VAL A 169 -20.21 -15.74 17.49
C VAL A 169 -20.58 -15.05 16.17
N ILE A 170 -19.59 -14.76 15.33
CA ILE A 170 -19.84 -14.20 14.00
C ILE A 170 -20.55 -15.26 13.15
N THR A 171 -21.79 -14.98 12.75
CA THR A 171 -22.60 -15.82 11.88
C THR A 171 -22.71 -15.22 10.48
N LEU A 172 -23.11 -16.04 9.50
CA LEU A 172 -23.38 -15.58 8.14
C LEU A 172 -24.41 -14.45 8.10
N ASP A 173 -25.47 -14.54 8.90
CA ASP A 173 -26.53 -13.53 8.97
C ASP A 173 -26.01 -12.15 9.41
N LEU A 174 -25.10 -12.13 10.38
CA LEU A 174 -24.45 -10.89 10.83
C LEU A 174 -23.55 -10.28 9.75
N ILE A 175 -22.90 -11.12 8.93
CA ILE A 175 -22.07 -10.67 7.80
C ILE A 175 -22.94 -10.07 6.69
N LEU A 176 -24.07 -10.71 6.37
CA LEU A 176 -25.03 -10.20 5.39
C LEU A 176 -25.68 -8.90 5.86
N THR A 177 -26.06 -8.82 7.14
CA THR A 177 -26.58 -7.59 7.76
C THR A 177 -25.53 -6.47 7.71
N ALA A 178 -24.28 -6.75 8.05
CA ALA A 178 -23.18 -5.79 7.95
C ALA A 178 -22.94 -5.33 6.50
N GLN A 179 -23.04 -6.24 5.53
CA GLN A 179 -22.94 -5.92 4.12
C GLN A 179 -24.07 -4.98 3.66
N ALA A 180 -25.32 -5.24 4.07
CA ALA A 180 -26.47 -4.39 3.73
C ALA A 180 -26.34 -2.98 4.32
N GLN A 181 -25.99 -2.89 5.61
CA GLN A 181 -25.77 -1.63 6.31
C GLN A 181 -24.70 -0.77 5.63
N MET A 182 -23.56 -1.37 5.25
CA MET A 182 -22.48 -0.62 4.59
C MET A 182 -22.75 -0.29 3.12
N LYS A 183 -23.68 -1.01 2.46
CA LYS A 183 -24.15 -0.65 1.11
C LYS A 183 -25.25 0.41 1.13
N GLY A 184 -25.72 0.83 2.31
CA GLY A 184 -26.79 1.83 2.45
C GLY A 184 -28.18 1.30 2.13
N ALA A 185 -28.37 -0.03 2.18
CA ALA A 185 -29.70 -0.63 2.11
C ALA A 185 -30.30 -0.63 3.52
N ASN A 186 -31.08 0.42 3.83
CA ASN A 186 -32.02 0.44 4.95
C ASN A 186 -33.36 -0.15 4.50
#